data_AF-A0A528N2V4-F1
#
_entry.id   AF-A0A528N2V4-F1
#
_cell.length_a   1.000
_cell.length_b   1.000
_cell.length_c   1.000
_cell.angle_alpha   90.00
_cell.angle_beta   90.00
_cell.angle_gamma   90.00
#
_symmetry.space_group_name_H-M   'P 1'
#
loop_
_entity.id
_entity.type
_entity.pdbx_description
1 polymer ?
#
loop_
_entity_poly.entity_id
_entity_poly.type
_entity_poly.pdbx_seq_one_letter_code
_entity_poly.pdbx_strand_id
1 'polypeptide(L)'
;PWVGRHNVAIANLRKAYPEKSHKEIQAIASDMWGNMARLAAEYIFLDALFDYDPAATKPGRIEVKGVEHFVQIAGEQKPHII
;
A
#
# COMPACT_ATOMS: atom_id res chain seq x y z
N PRO A 1 9.38 -1.85 18.55
CA PRO A 1 10.34 -0.74 18.80
C PRO A 1 11.81 -1.16 19.08
N TRP A 2 12.31 -2.30 18.59
CA TRP A 2 13.66 -2.81 18.93
C TRP A 2 14.59 -3.03 17.73
N VAL A 3 14.11 -2.74 16.51
CA VAL A 3 14.87 -2.93 15.27
C VAL A 3 15.13 -1.58 14.61
N GLY A 4 16.30 -1.41 13.98
CA GLY A 4 16.72 -0.12 13.40
C GLY A 4 15.72 0.50 12.41
N ARG A 5 14.93 -0.34 11.74
CA ARG A 5 13.84 0.09 10.84
C ARG A 5 12.75 0.91 11.55
N HIS A 6 12.51 0.69 12.84
CA HIS A 6 11.55 1.51 13.60
C HIS A 6 12.02 2.96 13.70
N ASN A 7 13.31 3.18 13.96
CA ASN A 7 13.87 4.54 14.05
C ASN A 7 13.87 5.24 12.69
N VAL A 8 14.10 4.50 11.60
CA VAL A 8 13.95 5.04 10.23
C VAL A 8 12.51 5.48 9.97
N ALA A 9 11.52 4.67 10.36
CA ALA A 9 10.11 5.05 10.23
C ALA A 9 9.77 6.32 11.02
N ILE A 10 10.23 6.42 12.28
CA ILE A 10 10.05 7.63 13.09
C ILE A 10 10.69 8.86 12.41
N ALA A 11 11.90 8.72 11.88
CA ALA A 11 12.61 9.81 11.22
C ALA A 11 11.86 10.28 9.95
N ASN A 12 11.31 9.35 9.16
CA ASN A 12 10.52 9.67 7.98
C ASN A 12 9.18 10.33 8.36
N LEU A 13 8.47 9.79 9.36
CA LEU A 13 7.19 10.33 9.80
C LEU A 13 7.31 11.76 10.34
N ARG A 14 8.39 12.09 11.06
CA ARG A 14 8.66 13.48 11.51
C ARG A 14 8.86 14.46 10.35
N LYS A 15 9.37 13.98 9.20
CA LYS A 15 9.54 14.81 8.00
C LYS A 15 8.23 14.94 7.21
N ALA A 16 7.46 13.86 7.13
CA ALA A 16 6.21 13.81 6.37
C ALA A 16 5.04 14.50 7.10
N TYR A 17 5.04 14.46 8.43
CA TYR A 17 3.99 15.01 9.29
C TYR A 17 4.60 15.90 10.38
N PRO A 18 5.23 17.03 10.01
CA PRO A 18 5.90 17.93 10.96
C PRO A 18 4.95 18.51 12.02
N GLU A 19 3.64 18.56 11.73
CA GLU A 19 2.59 19.05 12.62
C GLU A 19 2.17 18.05 13.70
N LYS A 20 2.50 16.77 13.57
CA LYS A 20 2.06 15.72 14.50
C LYS A 20 2.89 15.68 15.77
N SER A 21 2.24 15.37 16.88
CA SER A 21 2.91 15.18 18.15
C SER A 21 3.79 13.93 18.14
N HIS A 22 4.78 13.89 19.05
CA HIS A 22 5.63 12.71 19.20
C HIS A 22 4.82 11.43 19.48
N LYS A 23 3.73 11.54 20.26
CA LYS A 23 2.87 10.42 20.60
C LYS A 23 2.14 9.86 19.38
N GLU A 24 1.61 10.72 18.51
CA GLU A 24 0.96 10.29 17.27
C GLU A 24 1.96 9.62 16.32
N ILE A 25 3.16 10.19 16.19
CA ILE A 25 4.23 9.61 15.37
C ILE A 25 4.60 8.20 15.87
N GLN A 26 4.71 8.00 17.18
CA GLN A 26 5.00 6.69 17.77
C GLN A 26 3.87 5.68 17.55
N ALA A 27 2.61 6.11 17.62
CA ALA A 27 1.46 5.26 17.34
C ALA A 27 1.51 4.78 15.88
N ILE A 28 1.67 5.70 14.92
CA ILE A 28 1.76 5.37 13.49
C ILE A 28 2.93 4.42 13.22
N ALA A 29 4.10 4.69 13.78
CA ALA A 29 5.29 3.84 13.59
C ALA A 29 5.15 2.45 14.23
N SER A 30 4.31 2.31 15.25
CA SER A 30 4.00 1.03 15.89
C SER A 30 3.01 0.24 15.05
N ASP A 31 1.94 0.89 14.58
CA ASP A 31 0.91 0.28 13.73
C ASP A 31 1.47 -0.19 12.37
N MET A 32 2.46 0.53 11.84
CA MET A 32 3.20 0.14 10.64
C MET A 32 3.73 -1.30 10.70
N TRP A 33 4.12 -1.80 11.88
CA TRP A 33 4.58 -3.19 12.02
C TRP A 33 3.49 -4.21 11.71
N GLY A 34 2.24 -3.92 12.09
CA GLY A 34 1.08 -4.73 11.72
C GLY A 34 0.90 -4.78 10.20
N ASN A 35 1.02 -3.62 9.54
CA ASN A 35 0.94 -3.53 8.08
C ASN A 35 2.08 -4.30 7.39
N MET A 36 3.31 -4.23 7.91
CA MET A 36 4.44 -4.98 7.34
C MET A 36 4.28 -6.50 7.48
N ALA A 37 3.79 -6.97 8.64
CA ALA A 37 3.53 -8.39 8.85
C ALA A 37 2.40 -8.88 7.92
N ARG A 38 1.32 -8.09 7.79
CA ARG A 38 0.22 -8.38 6.87
C ARG A 38 0.70 -8.44 5.43
N LEU A 39 1.48 -7.46 4.97
CA LEU A 39 2.05 -7.44 3.62
C LEU A 39 2.88 -8.70 3.34
N ALA A 40 3.75 -9.09 4.28
CA ALA A 40 4.58 -10.28 4.12
C ALA A 40 3.74 -11.57 3.99
N ALA A 41 2.65 -11.67 4.76
CA ALA A 41 1.74 -12.80 4.69
C ALA A 41 0.91 -12.79 3.40
N GLU A 42 0.28 -11.67 3.05
CA GLU A 42 -0.55 -11.53 1.85
C GLU A 42 0.24 -11.79 0.57
N TYR A 43 1.53 -11.40 0.53
CA TYR A 43 2.38 -11.67 -0.62
C TYR A 43 2.56 -13.18 -0.89
N ILE A 44 2.66 -14.00 0.15
CA ILE A 44 2.78 -15.47 0.00
C ILE A 44 1.51 -16.08 -0.59
N PHE A 45 0.35 -15.50 -0.29
CA PHE A 45 -0.97 -15.99 -0.71
C PHE A 45 -1.59 -15.14 -1.83
N LEU A 46 -0.77 -14.41 -2.59
CA LEU A 46 -1.27 -13.45 -3.56
C LEU A 46 -2.13 -14.13 -4.64
N ASP A 47 -1.76 -15.34 -5.06
CA ASP A 47 -2.51 -16.15 -6.03
C ASP A 47 -3.91 -16.55 -5.52
N ALA A 48 -4.06 -16.78 -4.22
CA ALA A 48 -5.32 -17.14 -3.59
C ALA A 48 -6.18 -15.92 -3.20
N LEU A 49 -5.55 -14.77 -2.94
CA LEU A 49 -6.22 -13.56 -2.48
C LEU A 49 -6.60 -12.59 -3.59
N PHE A 50 -5.83 -12.56 -4.69
CA PHE A 50 -6.05 -11.61 -5.78
C PHE A 50 -7.12 -12.14 -6.75
N ASP A 51 -8.34 -11.65 -6.60
CA ASP A 51 -9.52 -12.04 -7.39
C ASP A 51 -10.05 -10.93 -8.30
N TYR A 52 -9.20 -9.95 -8.66
CA TYR A 52 -9.62 -8.83 -9.49
C TYR A 52 -9.94 -9.29 -10.92
N ASP A 53 -11.20 -9.09 -11.30
CA ASP A 53 -11.68 -9.27 -12.68
C ASP A 53 -12.37 -7.96 -13.13
N PRO A 54 -11.82 -7.25 -14.13
CA PRO A 54 -12.40 -5.98 -14.62
C PRO A 54 -13.77 -6.16 -15.29
N ALA A 55 -14.15 -7.38 -15.67
CA ALA A 55 -15.47 -7.70 -16.22
C ALA A 55 -16.45 -8.25 -15.16
N ALA A 56 -16.03 -8.34 -13.89
CA ALA A 56 -16.88 -8.85 -12.83
C ALA A 56 -18.12 -7.98 -12.63
N THR A 57 -19.28 -8.62 -12.55
CA THR A 57 -20.57 -7.96 -12.28
C THR A 57 -20.86 -7.81 -10.79
N LYS A 58 -19.97 -8.33 -9.92
CA LYS A 58 -20.04 -8.26 -8.46
C LYS A 58 -18.67 -7.91 -7.89
N PRO A 59 -18.58 -7.14 -6.78
CA PRO A 59 -17.30 -6.84 -6.14
C PRO A 59 -16.57 -8.10 -5.66
N GLY A 60 -15.27 -8.19 -5.95
CA GLY A 60 -14.33 -9.14 -5.36
C GLY A 60 -13.71 -8.60 -4.07
N ARG A 61 -12.58 -9.18 -3.65
CA ARG A 61 -11.76 -8.63 -2.55
C ARG A 61 -11.00 -7.39 -2.95
N ILE A 62 -10.71 -7.24 -4.25
CA ILE A 62 -9.94 -6.13 -4.81
C ILE A 62 -10.86 -5.17 -5.55
N GLU A 63 -10.78 -3.89 -5.20
CA GLU A 63 -11.43 -2.78 -5.90
C GLU A 63 -10.37 -1.85 -6.50
N VAL A 64 -10.56 -1.42 -7.75
CA VAL A 64 -9.66 -0.49 -8.44
C VAL A 64 -10.41 0.82 -8.72
N LYS A 65 -9.81 1.93 -8.28
CA LYS A 65 -10.26 3.29 -8.63
C LYS A 65 -9.34 3.83 -9.72
N GLY A 66 -9.92 4.42 -10.78
CA GLY A 66 -9.14 4.93 -11.93
C GLY A 66 -8.79 3.86 -12.97
N VAL A 67 -9.58 2.78 -13.09
CA VAL A 67 -9.37 1.68 -14.06
C VAL A 67 -9.31 2.19 -15.51
N GLU A 68 -10.05 3.24 -15.82
CA GLU A 68 -10.09 3.93 -17.11
C GLU A 68 -8.71 4.42 -17.56
N HIS A 69 -7.85 4.83 -16.63
CA HIS A 69 -6.48 5.24 -16.94
C HIS A 69 -5.64 4.05 -17.38
N PHE A 70 -5.79 2.89 -16.72
CA PHE A 70 -5.09 1.66 -17.09
C PHE A 70 -5.55 1.13 -18.45
N VAL A 71 -6.86 1.19 -18.74
CA VAL A 71 -7.42 0.81 -20.05
C VAL A 71 -6.90 1.74 -21.14
N GLN A 72 -6.86 3.04 -20.89
CA GLN A 72 -6.34 4.01 -21.86
C GLN A 72 -4.88 3.73 -22.19
N ILE A 73 -4.00 3.63 -21.19
CA ILE A 73 -2.57 3.42 -21.43
C ILE A 73 -2.29 2.07 -22.12
N ALA A 74 -3.08 1.03 -21.83
CA ALA A 74 -2.94 -0.29 -22.48
C ALA A 74 -3.26 -0.25 -23.98
N GLY A 75 -4.10 0.69 -24.44
CA GLY A 75 -4.43 0.88 -25.85
C GLY A 75 -3.48 1.79 -26.62
N GLU A 76 -2.54 2.46 -25.93
CA GLU A 76 -1.62 3.41 -26.55
C GLU A 76 -0.35 2.71 -27.07
N GLN A 77 0.09 3.03 -28.29
CA GLN A 77 1.31 2.47 -28.91
C GLN A 77 2.56 3.27 -28.54
N LYS A 78 2.79 3.49 -27.24
CA LYS A 78 3.99 4.15 -26.71
C LYS A 78 4.31 3.60 -25.31
N PRO A 79 5.53 3.75 -24.80
CA PRO A 79 5.87 3.31 -23.45
C PRO A 79 5.27 4.22 -22.36
N HIS A 80 4.95 3.62 -21.20
CA HIS A 80 4.43 4.31 -20.00
C HIS A 80 5.19 3.88 -18.75
N ILE A 81 5.20 4.76 -17.74
CA ILE A 81 5.69 4.48 -16.38
C ILE A 81 4.51 4.73 -15.44
N ILE A 82 4.23 3.77 -14.55
CA ILE A 82 3.19 3.83 -13.52
C ILE A 82 3.87 4.06 -12.17
#